data_AF-A0A1Q7PN96-F1
#
_entry.id   AF-A0A1Q7PN96-F1
#
_cell.length_a   1.000
_cell.length_b   1.000
_cell.length_c   1.000
_cell.angle_alpha   90.00
_cell.angle_beta   90.00
_cell.angle_gamma   90.00
#
_symmetry.space_group_name_H-M   'P 1'
#
loop_
_entity.id
_entity.type
_entity.pdbx_description
1 polymer ?
#
loop_
_entity_poly.entity_id
_entity_poly.type
_entity_poly.pdbx_seq_one_letter_code
_entity_poly.pdbx_strand_id
1 'polypeptide(L)'
;MALGEYRRKRRFSATPEPQGAPGAVGERPRFVVQEHHARQVHWDLRLEMEGVLRSWAVPKGPSLDPAEKRLAVLVEDHPIEYGEFEGIIPEGNYGAGTVMLWDRGTYECLEGDPAEAFRRGKLTLILHGEKLRGEFHFVRTKRNQGRDWLLFKGTDEFAAPGYAPGGTRSVKSGRAIEEIRAEQDARWTPAVVAPAIPAPRGTALPSPPPPSPRRASAPRAPRKTPPDPFPEPFRPMLAQTAEGSFSRAGWFFEIKWDGVRALAFVRRHGATQEIALYRRPGRRMSSSTARSSRPTSAGGRASRGCKTGST
;
A
#
# COMPACT_ATOMS: atom_id res chain seq x y z
N MET A 1 -4.83 2.32 -19.26
CA MET A 1 -6.13 2.52 -18.57
C MET A 1 -5.85 3.11 -17.20
N ALA A 2 -6.45 4.26 -16.86
CA ALA A 2 -6.15 5.03 -15.64
C ALA A 2 -6.31 4.21 -14.35
N LEU A 3 -7.29 3.30 -14.28
CA LEU A 3 -7.52 2.42 -13.12
C LEU A 3 -6.67 1.13 -13.08
N GLY A 4 -5.64 1.00 -13.93
CA GLY A 4 -4.86 -0.22 -14.06
C GLY A 4 -4.11 -0.63 -12.80
N GLU A 5 -3.52 0.32 -12.07
CA GLU A 5 -2.84 0.04 -10.80
C GLU A 5 -3.82 -0.28 -9.67
N TYR A 6 -4.93 0.47 -9.60
CA TYR A 6 -6.01 0.25 -8.63
C TYR A 6 -6.55 -1.18 -8.70
N ARG A 7 -7.01 -1.58 -9.88
CA ARG A 7 -7.58 -2.92 -10.12
C ARG A 7 -6.56 -4.03 -9.86
N ARG A 8 -5.27 -3.78 -10.10
CA ARG A 8 -4.18 -4.74 -9.83
C ARG A 8 -3.89 -4.91 -8.34
N LYS A 9 -4.04 -3.85 -7.54
CA LYS A 9 -3.76 -3.86 -6.10
C LYS A 9 -4.94 -4.38 -5.26
N ARG A 10 -6.15 -4.47 -5.82
CA ARG A 10 -7.37 -4.86 -5.09
C ARG A 10 -7.84 -6.27 -5.41
N ARG A 11 -8.42 -6.92 -4.40
CA ARG A 11 -9.10 -8.22 -4.53
C ARG A 11 -10.58 -8.02 -4.25
N PHE A 12 -11.35 -7.65 -5.26
CA PHE A 12 -12.77 -7.29 -5.12
C PHE A 12 -13.69 -8.42 -4.64
N SER A 13 -13.23 -9.68 -4.68
CA SER A 13 -13.94 -10.79 -4.03
C SER A 13 -13.76 -10.84 -2.51
N ALA A 14 -12.83 -10.05 -1.97
CA ALA A 14 -12.41 -10.05 -0.57
C ALA A 14 -12.39 -8.65 0.06
N THR A 15 -12.91 -7.63 -0.63
CA THR A 15 -13.04 -6.26 -0.12
C THR A 15 -14.36 -5.67 -0.62
N PRO A 16 -15.08 -4.89 0.20
CA PRO A 16 -16.31 -4.20 -0.19
C PRO A 16 -16.04 -2.97 -1.10
N GLU A 17 -14.90 -2.87 -1.78
CA GLU A 17 -14.56 -1.69 -2.59
C GLU A 17 -15.11 -1.78 -4.04
N PRO A 18 -15.48 -0.64 -4.67
CA PRO A 18 -15.97 -0.60 -6.05
C PRO A 18 -14.93 -1.03 -7.10
N GLN A 19 -15.40 -1.72 -8.13
CA GLN A 19 -14.58 -2.12 -9.29
C GLN A 19 -14.34 -0.98 -10.30
N GLY A 20 -15.17 0.08 -10.23
CA GLY A 20 -15.13 1.26 -11.07
C GLY A 20 -15.96 1.13 -12.35
N ALA A 21 -17.18 1.66 -12.35
CA ALA A 21 -17.92 2.03 -13.55
C ALA A 21 -17.59 3.48 -14.00
N PRO A 22 -17.87 3.85 -15.26
CA PRO A 22 -17.73 5.23 -15.73
C PRO A 22 -18.69 6.15 -14.96
N GLY A 23 -18.16 7.20 -14.33
CA GLY A 23 -18.96 8.21 -13.63
C GLY A 23 -19.67 9.16 -14.59
N ALA A 24 -20.84 9.67 -14.20
CA ALA A 24 -21.52 10.76 -14.90
C ALA A 24 -20.78 12.09 -14.68
N VAL A 25 -20.64 12.90 -15.74
CA VAL A 25 -19.96 14.20 -15.69
C VAL A 25 -20.91 15.23 -15.07
N GLY A 26 -20.57 15.77 -13.89
CA GLY A 26 -21.28 16.90 -13.28
C GLY A 26 -20.79 18.26 -13.79
N GLU A 27 -21.56 19.33 -13.57
CA GLU A 27 -21.19 20.73 -13.94
C GLU A 27 -19.86 21.19 -13.30
N ARG A 28 -19.52 20.67 -12.12
CA ARG A 28 -18.24 20.91 -11.44
C ARG A 28 -17.65 19.57 -10.98
N PRO A 29 -16.31 19.39 -11.10
CA PRO A 29 -15.66 18.17 -10.65
C PRO A 29 -15.76 18.04 -9.12
N ARG A 30 -15.90 16.81 -8.64
CA ARG A 30 -16.07 16.51 -7.22
C ARG A 30 -14.73 16.37 -6.52
N PHE A 31 -14.72 16.66 -5.22
CA PHE A 31 -13.66 16.20 -4.34
C PHE A 31 -14.24 15.40 -3.18
N VAL A 32 -13.40 14.53 -2.62
CA VAL A 32 -13.71 13.74 -1.44
C VAL A 32 -12.49 13.68 -0.55
N VAL A 33 -12.72 13.62 0.75
CA VAL A 33 -11.69 13.39 1.75
C VAL A 33 -12.14 12.24 2.61
N GLN A 34 -11.32 11.20 2.71
CA GLN A 34 -11.59 10.04 3.55
C GLN A 34 -10.61 9.98 4.70
N GLU A 35 -11.10 9.94 5.93
CA GLU A 35 -10.26 9.66 7.09
C GLU A 35 -10.06 8.14 7.17
N HIS A 36 -8.80 7.72 7.14
CA HIS A 36 -8.42 6.32 7.01
C HIS A 36 -7.58 5.87 8.21
N HIS A 37 -8.20 5.06 9.06
CA HIS A 37 -7.58 4.41 10.22
C HIS A 37 -6.96 3.09 9.78
N ALA A 38 -5.87 3.19 9.01
CA ALA A 38 -5.02 2.05 8.68
C ALA A 38 -3.99 1.81 9.81
N ARG A 39 -2.79 1.32 9.48
CA ARG A 39 -1.67 1.23 10.44
C ARG A 39 -1.31 2.58 11.05
N GLN A 40 -1.48 3.65 10.28
CA GLN A 40 -1.38 5.03 10.72
C GLN A 40 -2.61 5.76 10.22
N VAL A 41 -3.15 6.64 11.06
CA VAL A 41 -4.23 7.54 10.67
C VAL A 41 -3.69 8.49 9.62
N HIS A 42 -4.43 8.63 8.53
CA HIS A 42 -4.17 9.60 7.47
C HIS A 42 -5.48 9.97 6.79
N TRP A 43 -5.46 11.04 6.00
CA TRP A 43 -6.60 11.46 5.20
C TRP A 43 -6.27 11.28 3.72
N ASP A 44 -7.08 10.53 3.01
CA ASP A 44 -6.99 10.43 1.56
C ASP A 44 -7.83 11.54 0.93
N LEU A 45 -7.17 12.57 0.40
CA LEU A 45 -7.81 13.63 -0.36
C LEU A 45 -7.82 13.26 -1.83
N ARG A 46 -8.98 13.33 -2.48
CA ARG A 46 -9.14 12.94 -3.87
C ARG A 46 -9.91 13.98 -4.68
N LEU A 47 -9.45 14.21 -5.90
CA LEU A 47 -10.02 15.15 -6.86
C LEU A 47 -10.45 14.40 -8.12
N GLU A 48 -11.69 14.60 -8.56
CA GLU A 48 -12.20 14.07 -9.82
C GLU A 48 -11.56 14.78 -11.02
N MET A 49 -10.73 14.06 -11.78
CA MET A 49 -10.11 14.57 -13.00
C MET A 49 -10.01 13.44 -14.02
N GLU A 50 -10.33 13.71 -15.29
CA GLU A 50 -10.22 12.73 -16.38
C GLU A 50 -10.95 11.39 -16.10
N GLY A 51 -12.10 11.45 -15.42
CA GLY A 51 -12.93 10.28 -15.09
C GLY A 51 -12.38 9.39 -13.98
N VAL A 52 -11.39 9.85 -13.21
CA VAL A 52 -10.85 9.14 -12.03
C VAL A 52 -10.68 10.09 -10.85
N LEU A 53 -10.51 9.52 -9.66
CA LEU A 53 -10.13 10.24 -8.45
C LEU A 53 -8.60 10.25 -8.30
N ARG A 54 -7.97 11.36 -8.71
CA ARG A 54 -6.56 11.64 -8.42
C ARG A 54 -6.40 11.80 -6.92
N SER A 55 -5.55 11.00 -6.30
CA SER A 55 -5.59 10.78 -4.85
C SER A 55 -4.25 11.09 -4.17
N TRP A 56 -4.31 11.72 -3.01
CA TRP A 56 -3.17 11.98 -2.13
C TRP A 56 -3.44 11.50 -0.72
N ALA A 57 -2.48 10.79 -0.13
CA ALA A 57 -2.47 10.51 1.31
C ALA A 57 -1.85 11.70 2.06
N VAL A 58 -2.57 12.26 3.02
CA VAL A 58 -2.19 13.40 3.85
C VAL A 58 -2.07 12.92 5.30
N PRO A 59 -0.87 12.57 5.80
CA PRO A 59 -0.71 11.87 7.08
C PRO A 59 -1.25 12.62 8.30
N LYS A 60 -1.14 13.96 8.31
CA LYS A 60 -1.66 14.79 9.40
C LYS A 60 -3.07 15.34 9.12
N GLY A 61 -3.61 15.06 7.93
CA GLY A 61 -4.85 15.64 7.42
C GLY A 61 -4.68 17.06 6.86
N PRO A 62 -5.71 17.55 6.14
CA PRO A 62 -5.77 18.94 5.68
C PRO A 62 -5.84 19.89 6.89
N SER A 63 -5.38 21.13 6.70
CA SER A 63 -5.47 22.20 7.71
C SER A 63 -6.26 23.38 7.15
N LEU A 64 -7.00 24.06 8.02
CA LEU A 64 -7.58 25.38 7.73
C LEU A 64 -6.67 26.52 8.19
N ASP A 65 -5.52 26.21 8.79
CA ASP A 65 -4.52 27.21 9.19
C ASP A 65 -3.59 27.53 7.99
N PRO A 66 -3.58 28.77 7.46
CA PRO A 66 -2.73 29.15 6.34
C PRO A 66 -1.22 29.10 6.65
N ALA A 67 -0.82 29.12 7.93
CA ALA A 67 0.57 28.98 8.34
C ALA A 67 1.08 27.54 8.24
N GLU A 68 0.18 26.55 8.17
CA GLU A 68 0.53 25.15 8.14
C GLU A 68 0.66 24.59 6.72
N LYS A 69 1.82 23.98 6.44
CA LYS A 69 2.06 23.22 5.21
C LYS A 69 2.01 21.73 5.50
N ARG A 70 1.06 21.04 4.87
CA ARG A 70 0.83 19.60 5.03
C ARG A 70 1.48 18.84 3.87
N LEU A 71 2.14 17.73 4.16
CA LEU A 71 2.63 16.80 3.15
C LEU A 71 1.43 16.03 2.57
N ALA A 72 1.29 16.05 1.26
CA ALA A 72 0.31 15.27 0.50
C ALA A 72 1.07 14.35 -0.47
N VAL A 73 1.04 13.04 -0.23
CA VAL A 73 1.77 12.05 -1.04
C VAL A 73 0.83 11.49 -2.10
N LEU A 74 1.16 11.67 -3.36
CA LEU A 74 0.39 11.13 -4.49
C LEU A 74 0.33 9.59 -4.39
N VAL A 75 -0.87 9.04 -4.42
CA VAL A 75 -1.16 7.59 -4.42
C VAL A 75 -1.87 7.20 -5.71
N GLU A 76 -2.29 5.93 -5.81
CA GLU A 76 -2.96 5.43 -7.00
C GLU A 76 -4.29 6.13 -7.25
N ASP A 77 -4.68 6.25 -8.51
CA ASP A 77 -6.01 6.72 -8.89
C ASP A 77 -7.09 5.78 -8.33
N HIS A 78 -8.23 6.33 -7.95
CA HIS A 78 -9.39 5.55 -7.49
C HIS A 78 -10.56 5.75 -8.46
N PRO A 79 -11.49 4.78 -8.59
CA PRO A 79 -12.70 4.98 -9.37
C PRO A 79 -13.60 6.03 -8.70
N ILE A 80 -14.41 6.74 -9.48
CA ILE A 80 -15.32 7.79 -8.98
C ILE A 80 -16.23 7.27 -7.85
N GLU A 81 -16.75 6.06 -8.01
CA GLU A 81 -17.60 5.38 -7.02
C GLU A 81 -16.92 5.18 -5.66
N TYR A 82 -15.59 5.11 -5.64
CA TYR A 82 -14.84 4.97 -4.39
C TYR A 82 -14.97 6.19 -3.48
N GLY A 83 -15.30 7.36 -4.06
CA GLY A 83 -15.51 8.57 -3.27
C GLY A 83 -16.69 8.47 -2.29
N GLU A 84 -17.64 7.57 -2.54
CA GLU A 84 -18.77 7.32 -1.65
C GLU A 84 -18.54 6.15 -0.68
N PHE A 85 -17.36 5.52 -0.74
CA PHE A 85 -17.05 4.38 0.12
C PHE A 85 -16.83 4.83 1.58
N GLU A 86 -17.50 4.13 2.48
CA GLU A 86 -17.36 4.22 3.93
C GLU A 86 -17.56 2.82 4.51
N GLY A 87 -16.66 2.38 5.39
CA GLY A 87 -16.69 1.05 5.97
C GLY A 87 -15.30 0.52 6.32
N ILE A 88 -15.19 -0.80 6.44
CA ILE A 88 -13.96 -1.48 6.87
C ILE A 88 -13.34 -2.21 5.67
N ILE A 89 -12.05 -1.96 5.41
CA ILE A 89 -11.24 -2.72 4.48
C ILE A 89 -10.61 -3.90 5.26
N PRO A 90 -10.92 -5.16 4.94
CA PRO A 90 -10.47 -6.30 5.73
C PRO A 90 -8.96 -6.45 5.77
N GLU A 91 -8.44 -7.00 6.86
CA GLU A 91 -7.01 -7.27 7.02
C GLU A 91 -6.44 -8.13 5.88
N GLY A 92 -5.18 -7.86 5.52
CA GLY A 92 -4.51 -8.53 4.40
C GLY A 92 -4.82 -7.92 3.03
N ASN A 93 -5.83 -7.06 2.92
CA ASN A 93 -6.02 -6.20 1.74
C ASN A 93 -5.14 -4.95 1.81
N TYR A 94 -4.87 -4.35 0.65
CA TYR A 94 -4.15 -3.10 0.58
C TYR A 94 -5.05 -1.97 1.10
N GLY A 95 -4.55 -1.19 2.05
CA GLY A 95 -5.36 -0.18 2.73
C GLY A 95 -6.28 -0.78 3.79
N ALA A 96 -5.94 -1.92 4.40
CA ALA A 96 -6.70 -2.46 5.53
C ALA A 96 -6.83 -1.43 6.66
N GLY A 97 -8.05 -1.26 7.16
CA GLY A 97 -8.40 -0.20 8.12
C GLY A 97 -9.86 0.23 8.00
N THR A 98 -10.27 1.11 8.90
CA THR A 98 -11.59 1.76 8.83
C THR A 98 -11.48 3.03 7.99
N VAL A 99 -12.41 3.21 7.05
CA VAL A 99 -12.49 4.37 6.17
C VAL A 99 -13.80 5.10 6.44
N MET A 100 -13.69 6.38 6.80
CA MET A 100 -14.83 7.30 6.97
C MET A 100 -14.86 8.32 5.84
N LEU A 101 -16.02 8.60 5.27
CA LEU A 101 -16.17 9.74 4.38
C LEU A 101 -16.16 11.02 5.22
N TRP A 102 -15.00 11.66 5.31
CA TRP A 102 -14.74 12.77 6.22
C TRP A 102 -15.22 14.10 5.65
N ASP A 103 -15.09 14.33 4.35
CA ASP A 103 -15.65 15.50 3.67
C ASP A 103 -15.92 15.17 2.20
N ARG A 104 -16.81 15.93 1.57
CA ARG A 104 -17.13 15.84 0.15
C ARG A 104 -17.65 17.17 -0.35
N GLY A 105 -17.51 17.39 -1.65
CA GLY A 105 -18.03 18.58 -2.27
C GLY A 105 -17.64 18.69 -3.73
N THR A 106 -17.67 19.92 -4.23
CA THR A 106 -17.16 20.26 -5.57
C THR A 106 -15.97 21.20 -5.45
N TYR A 107 -15.20 21.33 -6.52
CA TYR A 107 -14.12 22.29 -6.56
C TYR A 107 -14.04 23.04 -7.88
N GLU A 108 -13.42 24.22 -7.84
CA GLU A 108 -13.04 25.01 -8.99
C GLU A 108 -11.51 25.08 -9.07
N CYS A 109 -10.93 24.98 -10.27
CA CYS A 109 -9.48 25.15 -10.45
C CYS A 109 -9.21 26.52 -11.08
N LEU A 110 -8.44 27.36 -10.37
CA LEU A 110 -8.16 28.72 -10.82
C LEU A 110 -7.16 28.78 -11.98
N GLU A 111 -6.39 27.72 -12.21
CA GLU A 111 -5.46 27.62 -13.34
C GLU A 111 -6.07 27.03 -14.63
N GLY A 112 -7.40 27.00 -14.73
CA GLY A 112 -8.15 26.48 -15.87
C GLY A 112 -8.41 24.98 -15.77
N ASP A 113 -8.00 24.21 -16.79
CA ASP A 113 -8.21 22.76 -16.78
C ASP A 113 -7.44 22.09 -15.62
N PRO A 114 -8.13 21.36 -14.71
CA PRO A 114 -7.50 20.75 -13.56
C PRO A 114 -6.46 19.69 -13.92
N ALA A 115 -6.64 18.96 -15.02
CA ALA A 115 -5.72 17.90 -15.42
C ALA A 115 -4.40 18.48 -15.97
N GLU A 116 -4.47 19.54 -16.77
CA GLU A 116 -3.31 20.35 -17.18
C GLU A 116 -2.57 20.92 -15.96
N ALA A 117 -3.29 21.51 -15.01
CA ALA A 117 -2.71 22.08 -13.79
C ALA A 117 -2.00 21.02 -12.93
N PHE A 118 -2.61 19.84 -12.77
CA PHE A 118 -2.00 18.69 -12.12
C PHE A 118 -0.71 18.25 -12.83
N ARG A 119 -0.72 18.18 -14.17
CA ARG A 119 0.47 17.82 -14.96
C ARG A 119 1.58 18.86 -14.83
N ARG A 120 1.27 20.15 -14.74
CA ARG A 120 2.25 21.21 -14.43
C ARG A 120 2.80 21.10 -13.00
N GLY A 121 2.03 20.54 -12.07
CA GLY A 121 2.44 20.34 -10.68
C GLY A 121 2.04 21.48 -9.75
N LYS A 122 1.04 22.28 -10.14
CA LYS A 122 0.46 23.35 -9.32
C LYS A 122 -1.05 23.36 -9.52
N LEU A 123 -1.79 23.23 -8.42
CA LEU A 123 -3.24 23.39 -8.38
C LEU A 123 -3.56 24.46 -7.33
N THR A 124 -4.42 25.41 -7.68
CA THR A 124 -5.05 26.37 -6.78
C THR A 124 -6.53 26.17 -6.94
N LEU A 125 -7.16 25.68 -5.88
CA LEU A 125 -8.52 25.20 -5.90
C LEU A 125 -9.38 26.02 -4.94
N ILE A 126 -10.59 26.35 -5.35
CA ILE A 126 -11.64 26.76 -4.42
C ILE A 126 -12.45 25.51 -4.10
N LEU A 127 -12.38 25.05 -2.85
CA LEU A 127 -13.14 23.90 -2.37
C LEU A 127 -14.51 24.35 -1.84
N HIS A 128 -15.54 23.62 -2.24
CA HIS A 128 -16.93 23.81 -1.81
C HIS A 128 -17.41 22.55 -1.09
N GLY A 129 -16.82 22.26 0.08
CA GLY A 129 -17.17 21.12 0.92
C GLY A 129 -18.01 21.47 2.14
N GLU A 130 -18.31 20.45 2.93
CA GLU A 130 -18.97 20.60 4.23
C GLU A 130 -17.96 21.06 5.30
N LYS A 131 -16.70 20.58 5.22
CA LYS A 131 -15.63 20.95 6.15
C LYS A 131 -14.57 21.85 5.51
N LEU A 132 -14.05 21.46 4.35
CA LEU A 132 -13.05 22.24 3.62
C LEU A 132 -13.75 23.23 2.69
N ARG A 133 -13.58 24.52 2.97
CA ARG A 133 -14.12 25.62 2.18
C ARG A 133 -13.04 26.63 1.86
N GLY A 134 -13.19 27.31 0.72
CA GLY A 134 -12.29 28.36 0.27
C GLY A 134 -11.05 27.83 -0.47
N GLU A 135 -10.03 28.68 -0.56
CA GLU A 135 -8.85 28.46 -1.38
C GLU A 135 -7.85 27.49 -0.74
N PHE A 136 -7.35 26.54 -1.54
CA PHE A 136 -6.30 25.59 -1.20
C PHE A 136 -5.29 25.47 -2.33
N HIS A 137 -4.02 25.26 -1.98
CA HIS A 137 -2.94 25.08 -2.94
C HIS A 137 -2.30 23.70 -2.81
N PHE A 138 -2.03 23.09 -3.96
CA PHE A 138 -1.21 21.89 -4.09
C PHE A 138 0.01 22.22 -4.95
N VAL A 139 1.21 22.03 -4.40
CA VAL A 139 2.47 22.28 -5.12
C VAL A 139 3.33 21.03 -5.10
N ARG A 140 3.62 20.47 -6.27
CA ARG A 140 4.47 19.28 -6.43
C ARG A 140 5.92 19.62 -6.16
N THR A 141 6.58 18.80 -5.36
CA THR A 141 8.01 18.90 -5.09
C THR A 141 8.79 17.94 -6.00
N LYS A 142 10.10 18.14 -6.11
CA LYS A 142 10.99 17.19 -6.83
C LYS A 142 11.32 15.93 -6.02
N ARG A 143 10.88 15.85 -4.76
CA ARG A 143 11.16 14.70 -3.87
C ARG A 143 10.32 13.49 -4.27
N ASN A 144 10.77 12.31 -3.86
CA ASN A 144 10.05 11.05 -4.06
C ASN A 144 9.57 10.86 -5.52
N GLN A 145 10.44 11.16 -6.49
CA GLN A 145 10.13 11.06 -7.92
C GLN A 145 8.89 11.88 -8.35
N GLY A 146 8.65 13.03 -7.70
CA GLY A 146 7.51 13.89 -7.99
C GLY A 146 6.21 13.45 -7.31
N ARG A 147 6.24 12.46 -6.42
CA ARG A 147 5.05 12.02 -5.68
C ARG A 147 4.70 12.91 -4.50
N ASP A 148 5.66 13.67 -3.97
CA ASP A 148 5.42 14.49 -2.78
C ASP A 148 4.91 15.87 -3.18
N TRP A 149 3.77 16.27 -2.62
CA TRP A 149 3.15 17.58 -2.79
C TRP A 149 3.04 18.30 -1.44
N LEU A 150 3.02 19.62 -1.48
CA LEU A 150 2.64 20.46 -0.35
C LEU A 150 1.19 20.89 -0.54
N LEU A 151 0.37 20.65 0.48
CA LEU A 151 -1.00 21.11 0.62
C LEU A 151 -1.05 22.21 1.69
N PHE A 152 -1.63 23.36 1.38
CA PHE A 152 -1.84 24.42 2.35
C PHE A 152 -3.06 25.29 2.00
N LYS A 153 -3.62 25.92 3.03
CA LYS A 153 -4.81 26.77 2.96
C LYS A 153 -4.43 28.17 2.49
N GLY A 154 -5.21 28.76 1.58
CA GLY A 154 -5.13 30.18 1.22
C GLY A 154 -5.74 31.08 2.30
N THR A 155 -5.24 32.30 2.41
CA THR A 155 -5.75 33.28 3.39
C THR A 155 -7.07 33.86 2.90
N ASP A 156 -8.19 33.36 3.42
CA ASP A 156 -9.54 33.81 3.11
C ASP A 156 -10.46 33.75 4.35
N GLU A 157 -11.75 34.03 4.15
CA GLU A 157 -12.77 34.04 5.21
C GLU A 157 -13.00 32.68 5.91
N PHE A 158 -12.55 31.57 5.29
CA PHE A 158 -12.69 30.22 5.83
C PHE A 158 -11.42 29.73 6.54
N ALA A 159 -10.37 30.56 6.62
CA ALA A 159 -9.16 30.24 7.36
C ALA A 159 -9.43 30.16 8.88
N ALA A 160 -8.91 29.12 9.52
CA ALA A 160 -9.05 28.88 10.95
C ALA A 160 -7.70 28.45 11.56
N PRO A 161 -6.96 29.39 12.20
CA PRO A 161 -5.71 29.08 12.88
C PRO A 161 -5.89 28.03 13.98
N GLY A 162 -4.91 27.12 14.11
CA GLY A 162 -4.96 26.03 15.11
C GLY A 162 -5.95 24.90 14.80
N TYR A 163 -6.49 24.84 13.57
CA TYR A 163 -7.44 23.81 13.16
C TYR A 163 -6.86 22.39 13.23
N ALA A 164 -7.65 21.45 13.78
CA ALA A 164 -7.34 20.02 13.80
C ALA A 164 -8.42 19.22 13.02
N PRO A 165 -8.02 18.36 12.06
CA PRO A 165 -8.98 17.60 11.24
C PRO A 165 -9.59 16.38 11.94
N GLY A 166 -9.01 15.92 13.06
CA GLY A 166 -9.44 14.72 13.78
C GLY A 166 -10.64 14.94 14.71
N GLY A 167 -11.24 13.84 15.17
CA GLY A 167 -12.32 13.88 16.17
C GLY A 167 -13.66 14.36 15.63
N THR A 168 -13.88 14.23 14.32
CA THR A 168 -15.11 14.67 13.65
C THR A 168 -15.98 13.48 13.23
N ARG A 169 -17.16 13.78 12.67
CA ARG A 169 -18.14 12.80 12.19
C ARG A 169 -18.17 12.72 10.66
N SER A 170 -18.64 11.61 10.13
CA SER A 170 -18.86 11.37 8.71
C SER A 170 -19.86 12.35 8.12
N VAL A 171 -19.58 12.89 6.93
CA VAL A 171 -20.54 13.69 6.15
C VAL A 171 -21.60 12.83 5.46
N LYS A 172 -21.37 11.51 5.38
CA LYS A 172 -22.31 10.56 4.78
C LYS A 172 -23.33 10.05 5.80
N SER A 173 -22.83 9.56 6.93
CA SER A 173 -23.65 8.85 7.93
C SER A 173 -23.82 9.59 9.24
N GLY A 174 -23.09 10.69 9.45
CA GLY A 174 -23.03 11.36 10.75
C GLY A 174 -22.29 10.56 11.83
N ARG A 175 -21.74 9.39 11.53
CA ARG A 175 -21.06 8.51 12.50
C ARG A 175 -19.62 8.93 12.78
N ALA A 176 -19.13 8.69 13.98
CA ALA A 176 -17.72 8.76 14.32
C ALA A 176 -16.97 7.52 13.80
N ILE A 177 -15.66 7.63 13.62
CA ILE A 177 -14.84 6.53 13.08
C ILE A 177 -14.91 5.25 13.93
N GLU A 178 -15.01 5.38 15.26
CA GLU A 178 -15.14 4.22 16.16
C GLU A 178 -16.52 3.55 16.05
N GLU A 179 -17.57 4.31 15.78
CA GLU A 179 -18.92 3.78 15.50
C GLU A 179 -18.90 2.98 14.19
N ILE A 180 -18.23 3.49 13.15
CA ILE A 180 -18.04 2.78 11.87
C ILE A 180 -17.19 1.52 12.04
N ARG A 181 -16.18 1.56 12.92
CA ARG A 181 -15.32 0.42 13.22
C ARG A 181 -16.04 -0.69 13.97
N ALA A 182 -16.97 -0.33 14.85
CA ALA A 182 -17.75 -1.28 15.64
C ALA A 182 -18.76 -2.07 14.78
N GLU A 183 -19.25 -1.47 13.69
CA GLU A 183 -20.18 -2.11 12.76
C GLU A 183 -19.43 -2.87 11.65
N GLN A 184 -19.06 -4.13 11.93
CA GLN A 184 -18.46 -5.04 10.93
C GLN A 184 -19.40 -5.45 9.78
N ASP A 185 -20.71 -5.19 9.89
CA ASP A 185 -21.73 -5.89 9.10
C ASP A 185 -22.33 -5.12 7.91
N ALA A 186 -21.93 -3.86 7.68
CA ALA A 186 -22.38 -3.12 6.52
C ALA A 186 -21.65 -3.58 5.24
N ARG A 187 -22.14 -4.66 4.61
CA ARG A 187 -21.75 -5.00 3.24
C ARG A 187 -21.99 -3.77 2.37
N TRP A 188 -20.93 -3.25 1.75
CA TRP A 188 -21.06 -2.21 0.74
C TRP A 188 -21.92 -2.75 -0.41
N THR A 189 -23.12 -2.19 -0.55
CA THR A 189 -23.97 -2.39 -1.72
C THR A 189 -23.78 -1.19 -2.64
N PRO A 190 -23.24 -1.35 -3.86
CA PRO A 190 -23.32 -0.29 -4.84
C PRO A 190 -24.80 0.00 -5.14
N ALA A 191 -25.18 1.27 -5.17
CA ALA A 191 -26.46 1.67 -5.70
C ALA A 191 -26.48 1.33 -7.21
N VAL A 192 -27.41 0.45 -7.58
CA VAL A 192 -27.76 -0.01 -8.94
C VAL A 192 -26.85 -1.10 -9.52
N VAL A 193 -27.32 -2.35 -9.42
CA VAL A 193 -27.00 -3.41 -10.39
C VAL A 193 -28.32 -3.94 -10.94
N ALA A 194 -28.59 -3.65 -12.21
CA ALA A 194 -29.65 -4.32 -12.97
C ALA A 194 -29.40 -5.85 -12.96
N PRO A 195 -30.44 -6.70 -12.90
CA PRO A 195 -30.25 -8.12 -12.65
C PRO A 195 -29.47 -8.78 -13.79
N ALA A 196 -28.35 -9.42 -13.44
CA ALA A 196 -27.57 -10.24 -14.36
C ALA A 196 -28.28 -11.60 -14.59
N ILE A 197 -28.42 -11.95 -15.87
CA ILE A 197 -28.94 -13.23 -16.37
C ILE A 197 -28.05 -14.39 -15.89
N PRO A 198 -28.60 -15.52 -15.40
CA PRO A 198 -27.79 -16.62 -14.88
C PRO A 198 -27.14 -17.45 -16.00
N ALA A 199 -25.83 -17.69 -15.89
CA ALA A 199 -25.07 -18.61 -16.74
C ALA A 199 -25.20 -20.07 -16.23
N PRO A 200 -25.09 -21.09 -17.11
CA PRO A 200 -25.45 -22.47 -16.80
C PRO A 200 -24.36 -23.22 -16.01
N ARG A 201 -24.82 -24.21 -15.24
CA ARG A 201 -24.03 -25.07 -14.35
C ARG A 201 -23.18 -26.06 -15.15
N GLY A 202 -21.86 -26.00 -14.95
CA GLY A 202 -20.89 -26.99 -15.42
C GLY A 202 -20.57 -28.02 -14.35
N THR A 203 -20.65 -29.29 -14.72
CA THR A 203 -20.48 -30.52 -13.95
C THR A 203 -19.08 -30.73 -13.36
N ALA A 204 -19.04 -31.25 -12.13
CA ALA A 204 -17.83 -31.67 -11.42
C ALA A 204 -17.25 -32.99 -11.97
N LEU A 205 -15.92 -33.08 -12.04
CA LEU A 205 -15.18 -34.33 -12.31
C LEU A 205 -14.73 -34.97 -10.98
N PRO A 206 -14.68 -36.31 -10.87
CA PRO A 206 -14.44 -37.03 -9.62
C PRO A 206 -12.95 -37.20 -9.25
N SER A 207 -12.68 -37.27 -7.95
CA SER A 207 -11.36 -37.54 -7.35
C SER A 207 -11.01 -39.04 -7.33
N PRO A 208 -9.72 -39.43 -7.39
CA PRO A 208 -9.27 -40.84 -7.37
C PRO A 208 -9.22 -41.47 -5.95
N PRO A 209 -9.19 -42.82 -5.83
CA PRO A 209 -9.37 -43.56 -4.58
C PRO A 209 -8.09 -43.73 -3.73
N PRO A 210 -8.20 -44.17 -2.45
CA PRO A 210 -7.07 -44.25 -1.53
C PRO A 210 -6.25 -45.55 -1.67
N PRO A 211 -4.95 -45.56 -1.30
CA PRO A 211 -4.11 -46.76 -1.34
C PRO A 211 -4.17 -47.63 -0.07
N SER A 212 -4.02 -48.95 -0.25
CA SER A 212 -3.94 -50.00 0.80
C SER A 212 -2.49 -50.21 1.32
N PRO A 213 -2.29 -50.88 2.48
CA PRO A 213 -1.07 -50.76 3.28
C PRO A 213 0.02 -51.75 2.87
N ARG A 214 1.30 -51.35 3.01
CA ARG A 214 2.46 -52.23 2.87
C ARG A 214 3.22 -52.40 4.19
N ARG A 215 3.64 -53.66 4.37
CA ARG A 215 4.19 -54.31 5.56
C ARG A 215 5.63 -53.87 5.88
N ALA A 216 5.98 -53.94 7.16
CA ALA A 216 7.26 -53.53 7.74
C ALA A 216 8.44 -54.46 7.40
N SER A 217 9.64 -53.87 7.37
CA SER A 217 10.93 -54.56 7.56
C SER A 217 11.89 -53.66 8.35
N ALA A 218 12.58 -54.26 9.32
CA ALA A 218 13.43 -53.63 10.33
C ALA A 218 14.92 -53.46 9.86
N PRO A 219 15.88 -53.07 10.72
CA PRO A 219 16.61 -51.80 10.61
C PRO A 219 18.06 -51.97 10.09
N ARG A 220 18.68 -50.86 9.63
CA ARG A 220 20.11 -50.81 9.32
C ARG A 220 20.78 -49.61 9.99
N ALA A 221 21.97 -49.89 10.55
CA ALA A 221 22.84 -49.07 11.40
C ALA A 221 23.28 -47.70 10.79
N PRO A 222 23.89 -46.79 11.59
CA PRO A 222 23.76 -45.36 11.42
C PRO A 222 24.61 -44.85 10.24
N ARG A 223 23.96 -44.17 9.30
CA ARG A 223 24.64 -43.38 8.27
C ARG A 223 24.90 -41.98 8.81
N LYS A 224 26.14 -41.54 8.59
CA LYS A 224 26.68 -40.18 8.77
C LYS A 224 25.60 -39.12 8.58
N THR A 225 25.56 -38.15 9.50
CA THR A 225 24.67 -36.99 9.47
C THR A 225 24.55 -36.48 8.04
N PRO A 226 23.35 -36.47 7.44
CA PRO A 226 23.15 -35.85 6.14
C PRO A 226 23.68 -34.42 6.21
N PRO A 227 24.35 -33.91 5.17
CA PRO A 227 24.65 -32.49 5.10
C PRO A 227 23.36 -31.70 5.35
N ASP A 228 23.47 -30.62 6.14
CA ASP A 228 22.30 -29.81 6.50
C ASP A 228 21.46 -29.54 5.24
N PRO A 229 20.16 -29.88 5.28
CA PRO A 229 19.30 -29.64 4.14
C PRO A 229 19.37 -28.16 3.81
N PHE A 230 19.36 -27.86 2.51
CA PHE A 230 19.37 -26.48 2.06
C PHE A 230 18.20 -25.74 2.73
N PRO A 231 18.45 -24.59 3.39
CA PRO A 231 17.43 -23.96 4.20
C PRO A 231 16.23 -23.60 3.32
N GLU A 232 15.03 -23.95 3.78
CA GLU A 232 13.81 -23.53 3.12
C GLU A 232 13.72 -21.99 3.16
N PRO A 233 13.18 -21.34 2.10
CA PRO A 233 13.00 -19.90 2.10
C PRO A 233 12.07 -19.45 3.24
N PHE A 234 12.64 -18.99 4.35
CA PHE A 234 11.86 -18.43 5.45
C PHE A 234 11.54 -16.95 5.19
N ARG A 235 10.46 -16.47 5.81
CA ARG A 235 10.02 -15.08 5.67
C ARG A 235 10.77 -14.22 6.69
N PRO A 236 11.56 -13.20 6.27
CA PRO A 236 12.19 -12.29 7.20
C PRO A 236 11.14 -11.57 8.05
N MET A 237 11.37 -11.52 9.35
CA MET A 237 10.53 -10.79 10.29
C MET A 237 10.58 -9.28 9.99
N LEU A 238 9.49 -8.58 10.30
CA LEU A 238 9.52 -7.11 10.28
C LEU A 238 10.43 -6.59 11.38
N ALA A 239 11.10 -5.47 11.10
CA ALA A 239 11.71 -4.72 12.17
C ALA A 239 10.59 -4.23 13.08
N GLN A 240 10.62 -4.66 14.33
CA GLN A 240 9.73 -4.21 15.37
C GLN A 240 10.52 -3.27 16.26
N THR A 241 9.91 -2.16 16.67
CA THR A 241 10.48 -1.30 17.70
C THR A 241 10.44 -2.07 19.02
N ALA A 242 11.60 -2.20 19.67
CA ALA A 242 11.71 -2.78 21.00
C ALA A 242 12.29 -1.72 21.94
N GLU A 243 11.84 -1.70 23.19
CA GLU A 243 12.27 -0.73 24.20
C GLU A 243 13.74 -0.92 24.63
N GLY A 244 14.35 -2.07 24.30
CA GLY A 244 15.75 -2.37 24.54
C GLY A 244 16.22 -3.63 23.79
N SER A 245 17.53 -3.90 23.79
CA SER A 245 18.07 -5.15 23.26
C SER A 245 17.74 -6.33 24.18
N PHE A 246 17.53 -7.52 23.60
CA PHE A 246 17.33 -8.75 24.36
C PHE A 246 18.15 -9.89 23.76
N SER A 247 18.31 -10.98 24.50
CA SER A 247 18.95 -12.21 24.00
C SER A 247 18.07 -13.41 24.34
N ARG A 248 17.69 -14.19 23.32
CA ARG A 248 16.86 -15.40 23.42
C ARG A 248 17.36 -16.44 22.41
N ALA A 249 17.24 -17.73 22.74
CA ALA A 249 17.64 -18.80 21.83
C ALA A 249 16.90 -18.71 20.48
N GLY A 250 17.64 -18.80 19.37
CA GLY A 250 17.11 -18.66 18.01
C GLY A 250 16.95 -17.22 17.50
N TRP A 251 17.38 -16.20 18.25
CA TRP A 251 17.30 -14.79 17.85
C TRP A 251 18.66 -14.23 17.46
N PHE A 252 18.71 -13.57 16.30
CA PHE A 252 19.84 -12.77 15.84
C PHE A 252 19.35 -11.36 15.50
N PHE A 253 20.15 -10.35 15.84
CA PHE A 253 19.84 -8.94 15.58
C PHE A 253 20.74 -8.40 14.49
N GLU A 254 20.14 -7.62 13.59
CA GLU A 254 20.85 -6.91 12.52
C GLU A 254 20.63 -5.40 12.71
N ILE A 255 21.66 -4.60 12.46
CA ILE A 255 21.54 -3.15 12.42
C ILE A 255 20.57 -2.79 11.28
N LYS A 256 19.58 -1.94 11.58
CA LYS A 256 18.61 -1.50 10.58
C LYS A 256 19.27 -0.49 9.62
N TRP A 257 19.68 -0.98 8.46
CA TRP A 257 20.05 -0.15 7.31
C TRP A 257 18.81 0.21 6.47
N ASP A 258 18.75 1.42 5.94
CA ASP A 258 17.68 1.83 5.03
C ASP A 258 17.94 1.28 3.61
N GLY A 259 16.94 0.60 3.02
CA GLY A 259 17.09 -0.05 1.72
C GLY A 259 16.20 -1.30 1.55
N VAL A 260 16.53 -2.12 0.55
CA VAL A 260 15.82 -3.38 0.25
C VAL A 260 16.52 -4.54 0.95
N ARG A 261 15.79 -5.29 1.79
CA ARG A 261 16.28 -6.56 2.36
C ARG A 261 16.02 -7.71 1.40
N ALA A 262 17.05 -8.50 1.13
CA ALA A 262 16.96 -9.73 0.36
C ALA A 262 17.70 -10.87 1.07
N LEU A 263 17.15 -12.08 0.97
CA LEU A 263 17.85 -13.30 1.37
C LEU A 263 18.63 -13.84 0.18
N ALA A 264 19.92 -14.12 0.37
CA ALA A 264 20.76 -14.76 -0.62
C ALA A 264 20.97 -16.23 -0.27
N PHE A 265 20.56 -17.10 -1.18
CA PHE A 265 20.70 -18.54 -1.09
C PHE A 265 21.78 -18.97 -2.07
N VAL A 266 22.90 -19.49 -1.56
CA VAL A 266 24.05 -19.91 -2.39
C VAL A 266 24.16 -21.42 -2.34
N ARG A 267 23.96 -22.07 -3.49
CA ARG A 267 24.10 -23.52 -3.64
C ARG A 267 25.37 -23.83 -4.43
N ARG A 268 26.31 -24.55 -3.82
CA ARG A 268 27.54 -24.99 -4.49
C ARG A 268 27.36 -26.39 -5.08
N HIS A 269 27.73 -26.54 -6.35
CA HIS A 269 27.75 -27.81 -7.07
C HIS A 269 29.16 -28.04 -7.61
N GLY A 270 30.04 -28.59 -6.76
CA GLY A 270 31.46 -28.74 -7.10
C GLY A 270 32.12 -27.38 -7.37
N ALA A 271 32.55 -27.14 -8.60
CA ALA A 271 33.18 -25.88 -9.02
C ALA A 271 32.18 -24.76 -9.38
N THR A 272 30.87 -25.05 -9.47
CA THR A 272 29.85 -24.06 -9.83
C THR A 272 29.06 -23.60 -8.60
N GLN A 273 28.55 -22.36 -8.65
CA GLN A 273 27.69 -21.80 -7.60
C GLN A 273 26.42 -21.23 -8.24
N GLU A 274 25.26 -21.62 -7.72
CA GLU A 274 23.98 -20.99 -8.01
C GLU A 274 23.67 -20.00 -6.88
N ILE A 275 23.34 -18.76 -7.23
CA ILE A 275 22.91 -17.73 -6.29
C ILE A 275 21.45 -17.40 -6.59
N ALA A 276 20.59 -17.50 -5.59
CA ALA A 276 19.20 -17.09 -5.66
C ALA A 276 18.91 -16.01 -4.62
N LEU A 277 18.43 -14.86 -5.09
CA LEU A 277 18.02 -13.74 -4.24
C LEU A 277 16.50 -13.74 -4.07
N TYR A 278 16.02 -13.69 -2.83
CA TYR A 278 14.61 -13.66 -2.51
C TYR A 278 14.26 -12.38 -1.78
N ARG A 279 13.22 -11.69 -2.27
CA ARG A 279 12.61 -10.56 -1.54
C ARG A 279 11.57 -11.07 -0.54
N ARG A 280 11.25 -10.22 0.42
CA ARG A 280 10.31 -10.45 1.54
C ARG A 280 9.03 -11.27 1.26
N PRO A 281 8.30 -11.13 0.12
CA PRO A 281 7.16 -12.01 -0.16
C PRO A 281 7.55 -13.46 -0.54
N GLY A 282 8.81 -13.88 -0.36
CA GLY A 282 9.32 -15.18 -0.81
C GLY A 282 9.47 -15.29 -2.33
N ARG A 283 9.37 -14.15 -3.04
CA ARG A 283 9.48 -14.13 -4.51
C ARG A 283 10.95 -14.03 -4.90
N ARG A 284 11.43 -14.96 -5.73
CA ARG A 284 12.74 -14.90 -6.37
C ARG A 284 12.84 -13.62 -7.18
N MET A 285 13.90 -12.84 -6.94
CA MET A 285 14.29 -11.74 -7.81
C MET A 285 14.92 -12.40 -9.05
N SER A 286 14.47 -12.03 -10.25
CA SER A 286 14.72 -12.75 -11.51
C SER A 286 16.13 -13.32 -11.66
N SER A 287 16.24 -14.56 -12.14
CA SER A 287 17.49 -15.27 -12.37
C SER A 287 18.27 -14.63 -13.52
N SER A 288 19.33 -13.87 -13.23
CA SER A 288 20.47 -13.84 -14.14
C SER A 288 21.39 -14.98 -13.73
N THR A 289 21.58 -15.95 -14.62
CA THR A 289 22.64 -16.94 -14.46
C THR A 289 23.96 -16.22 -14.70
N ALA A 290 24.57 -15.68 -13.66
CA ALA A 290 25.94 -15.22 -13.73
C ALA A 290 26.84 -16.44 -13.85
N ARG A 291 27.17 -16.83 -15.09
CA ARG A 291 28.20 -17.82 -15.36
C ARG A 291 29.53 -17.13 -15.09
N SER A 292 30.08 -17.29 -13.88
CA SER A 292 31.44 -16.86 -13.57
C SER A 292 32.41 -17.72 -14.38
N SER A 293 32.84 -17.21 -15.53
CA SER A 293 34.00 -17.74 -16.24
C SER A 293 35.22 -16.92 -15.84
N ARG A 294 36.05 -17.47 -14.95
CA ARG A 294 37.49 -17.59 -15.19
C ARG A 294 38.18 -18.40 -14.09
N PRO A 295 39.08 -19.34 -14.45
CA PRO A 295 40.08 -19.87 -13.56
C PRO A 295 41.30 -18.92 -13.55
N THR A 296 41.93 -18.71 -12.40
CA THR A 296 43.40 -18.74 -12.24
C THR A 296 43.78 -18.57 -10.77
N SER A 297 44.67 -19.46 -10.36
CA SER A 297 45.50 -19.42 -9.16
C SER A 297 46.28 -18.10 -9.02
N ALA A 298 46.38 -17.57 -7.79
CA ALA A 298 47.63 -17.16 -7.14
C ALA A 298 47.33 -16.56 -5.76
N GLY A 299 48.20 -16.87 -4.80
CA GLY A 299 48.06 -16.50 -3.40
C GLY A 299 48.09 -14.99 -3.13
N GLY A 300 47.54 -14.61 -1.98
CA GLY A 300 47.52 -13.23 -1.52
C GLY A 300 46.90 -13.10 -0.14
N ARG A 301 47.77 -13.06 0.86
CA ARG A 301 47.52 -12.77 2.27
C ARG A 301 46.40 -11.76 2.55
N ALA A 302 45.67 -12.07 3.62
CA ALA A 302 44.81 -11.15 4.37
C ALA A 302 45.52 -9.83 4.73
N SER A 303 44.87 -8.70 4.49
CA SER A 303 44.98 -7.44 5.25
C SER A 303 43.90 -6.49 4.70
N ARG A 304 42.89 -6.06 5.45
CA ARG A 304 42.73 -4.80 6.24
C ARG A 304 41.22 -4.51 6.12
N GLY A 305 40.51 -3.86 7.03
CA GLY A 305 40.84 -3.16 8.24
C GLY A 305 39.54 -2.56 8.74
N CYS A 306 39.31 -2.67 10.04
CA CYS A 306 38.28 -1.93 10.75
C CYS A 306 38.64 -0.45 10.72
N LYS A 307 37.74 0.42 10.24
CA LYS A 307 37.69 1.85 10.61
C LYS A 307 36.25 2.33 10.51
N THR A 308 35.60 2.33 11.66
CA THR A 308 34.44 3.16 11.97
C THR A 308 34.88 4.62 12.03
N GLY A 309 34.22 5.48 11.27
CA GLY A 309 34.31 6.94 11.39
C GLY A 309 32.91 7.49 11.52
N SER A 310 32.64 8.10 12.67
CA SER A 310 31.41 8.81 13.01
C SER A 310 31.29 10.12 12.26
N THR A 311 30.08 10.46 11.84
CA THR A 311 29.33 11.67 12.23
C THR A 311 27.87 11.42 11.89
#